data_AF-A0A4Q6CFK7-F1
#
_entry.id   AF-A0A4Q6CFK7-F1
#
_cell.length_a   1.000
_cell.length_b   1.000
_cell.length_c   1.000
_cell.angle_alpha   90.00
_cell.angle_beta   90.00
_cell.angle_gamma   90.00
#
_symmetry.space_group_name_H-M   'P 1'
#
loop_
_entity.id
_entity.type
_entity.pdbx_description
1 polymer ?
#
loop_
_entity_poly.entity_id
_entity_poly.type
_entity_poly.pdbx_seq_one_letter_code
_entity_poly.pdbx_strand_id
1 'polypeptide(L)'
;MGKGIKAAVAAIVFVAGMGGAHAAKPGATPLMYQGQPQQQAAKALLDTALAQAGKGSWERIGVGRVYYLGGFEEESQRIFDAILAGKHEDSDVYRIARVYREAGEWDRAWGMFDRYLAANPEEATGLAEVGAYYLLQGDRAAAERLFDRSFEAERDDLWATLHAAGAYLGVPPQE
;
A
#
# COMPACT_ATOMS: atom_id res chain seq x y z
N MET A 1 -9.57 -40.46 -41.79
CA MET A 1 -9.27 -40.51 -40.34
C MET A 1 -8.34 -39.35 -40.00
N GLY A 2 -8.79 -38.39 -39.20
CA GLY A 2 -7.99 -37.25 -38.75
C GLY A 2 -8.86 -36.40 -37.84
N LYS A 3 -8.94 -36.78 -36.56
CA LYS A 3 -9.82 -36.15 -35.56
C LYS A 3 -9.30 -34.75 -35.25
N GLY A 4 -10.19 -33.76 -35.40
CA GLY A 4 -9.92 -32.35 -35.11
C GLY A 4 -9.69 -32.10 -33.62
N ILE A 5 -8.72 -31.23 -33.33
CA ILE A 5 -8.49 -30.66 -32.01
C ILE A 5 -9.49 -29.51 -31.87
N LYS A 6 -10.55 -29.71 -31.07
CA LYS A 6 -11.42 -28.62 -30.62
C LYS A 6 -10.77 -27.99 -29.39
N ALA A 7 -10.35 -26.74 -29.50
CA ALA A 7 -9.95 -25.91 -28.38
C ALA A 7 -11.15 -25.73 -27.44
N ALA A 8 -11.01 -26.17 -26.19
CA ALA A 8 -12.01 -25.94 -25.15
C ALA A 8 -11.78 -24.54 -24.56
N VAL A 9 -12.62 -23.58 -24.95
CA VAL A 9 -12.77 -22.31 -24.22
C VAL A 9 -13.58 -22.63 -22.96
N ALA A 10 -12.92 -22.66 -21.81
CA ALA A 10 -13.59 -22.77 -20.53
C ALA A 10 -14.22 -21.40 -20.19
N ALA A 11 -15.47 -21.20 -20.64
CA ALA A 11 -16.31 -20.13 -20.13
C ALA A 11 -16.79 -20.52 -18.72
N ILE A 12 -16.26 -19.88 -17.68
CA ILE A 12 -16.81 -19.98 -16.33
C ILE A 12 -18.07 -19.11 -16.29
N VAL A 13 -19.23 -19.73 -16.43
CA VAL A 13 -20.53 -19.09 -16.16
C VAL A 13 -20.81 -19.24 -14.68
N PHE A 14 -20.83 -18.14 -13.93
CA PHE A 14 -21.30 -18.12 -12.55
C PHE A 14 -22.84 -18.03 -12.57
N VAL A 15 -23.52 -19.16 -12.34
CA VAL A 15 -24.97 -19.15 -12.07
C VAL A 15 -25.14 -18.80 -10.60
N ALA A 16 -25.53 -17.56 -10.31
CA ALA A 16 -25.96 -17.15 -8.98
C ALA A 16 -27.33 -17.79 -8.68
N GLY A 17 -27.31 -18.94 -8.01
CA GLY A 17 -28.50 -19.55 -7.41
C GLY A 17 -28.92 -18.78 -6.18
N MET A 18 -30.18 -18.33 -6.16
CA MET A 18 -30.84 -17.80 -4.97
C MET A 18 -30.97 -18.89 -3.90
N GLY A 19 -30.37 -18.67 -2.73
CA GLY A 19 -30.51 -19.52 -1.57
C GLY A 19 -29.39 -19.20 -0.59
N GLY A 20 -29.74 -18.85 0.65
CA GLY A 20 -28.80 -18.45 1.68
C GLY A 20 -27.73 -19.51 1.95
N ALA A 21 -26.62 -19.42 1.23
CA ALA A 21 -25.36 -20.05 1.55
C ALA A 21 -24.42 -18.90 1.92
N HIS A 22 -23.73 -19.01 3.05
CA HIS A 22 -22.60 -18.15 3.33
C HIS A 22 -21.66 -18.26 2.11
N ALA A 23 -21.63 -17.23 1.26
CA ALA A 23 -20.77 -17.22 0.08
C ALA A 23 -19.36 -17.56 0.58
N ALA A 24 -18.80 -18.67 0.09
CA ALA A 24 -17.49 -19.12 0.51
C ALA A 24 -16.53 -17.94 0.34
N LYS A 25 -15.80 -17.59 1.41
CA LYS A 25 -14.84 -16.49 1.36
C LYS A 25 -13.87 -16.76 0.20
N PRO A 26 -13.59 -15.77 -0.65
CA PRO A 26 -12.64 -15.94 -1.75
C PRO A 26 -11.31 -16.45 -1.19
N GLY A 27 -10.76 -17.49 -1.80
CA GLY A 27 -9.58 -18.21 -1.30
C GLY A 27 -8.60 -18.48 -2.42
N ALA A 28 -7.30 -18.38 -2.10
CA ALA A 28 -6.26 -18.74 -3.04
C ALA A 28 -6.30 -20.24 -3.33
N THR A 29 -6.14 -20.61 -4.60
CA THR A 29 -6.11 -22.03 -5.02
C THR A 29 -4.84 -22.34 -5.79
N PRO A 30 -4.35 -23.59 -5.77
CA PRO A 30 -3.17 -24.00 -6.52
C PRO A 30 -3.20 -23.62 -8.02
N LEU A 31 -4.37 -23.68 -8.64
CA LEU A 31 -4.57 -23.33 -10.06
C LEU A 31 -4.20 -21.88 -10.40
N MET A 32 -4.23 -20.98 -9.42
CA MET A 32 -3.87 -19.58 -9.63
C MET A 32 -2.37 -19.37 -9.83
N TYR A 33 -1.52 -20.27 -9.34
CA TYR A 33 -0.07 -20.05 -9.35
C TYR A 33 0.78 -21.23 -9.83
N GLN A 34 0.31 -22.47 -9.70
CA GLN A 34 1.07 -23.63 -10.15
C GLN A 34 1.10 -23.71 -11.68
N GLY A 35 2.30 -23.64 -12.24
CA GLY A 35 2.53 -23.70 -13.69
C GLY A 35 2.11 -22.44 -14.46
N GLN A 36 1.65 -21.40 -13.77
CA GLN A 36 1.29 -20.13 -14.38
C GLN A 36 2.54 -19.24 -14.55
N PRO A 37 2.60 -18.39 -15.60
CA PRO A 37 3.58 -17.31 -15.67
C PRO A 37 3.53 -16.43 -14.42
N GLN A 38 4.69 -15.97 -13.96
CA GLN A 38 4.84 -15.21 -12.71
C GLN A 38 3.84 -14.05 -12.59
N GLN A 39 3.72 -13.22 -13.63
CA GLN A 39 2.83 -12.06 -13.64
C GLN A 39 1.35 -12.44 -13.59
N GLN A 40 0.97 -13.52 -14.28
CA GLN A 40 -0.40 -14.03 -14.25
C GLN A 40 -0.75 -14.60 -12.87
N ALA A 41 0.19 -15.33 -12.25
CA ALA A 41 0.03 -15.87 -10.91
C ALA A 41 -0.13 -14.77 -9.86
N ALA A 42 0.77 -13.77 -9.89
CA ALA A 42 0.74 -12.63 -8.99
C ALA A 42 -0.60 -11.90 -9.11
N LYS A 43 -1.04 -11.57 -10.33
CA LYS A 43 -2.30 -10.88 -10.54
C LYS A 43 -3.51 -11.68 -10.03
N ALA A 44 -3.59 -12.98 -10.32
CA ALA A 44 -4.70 -13.81 -9.85
C ALA A 44 -4.78 -13.90 -8.31
N LEU A 45 -3.62 -13.99 -7.66
CA LEU A 45 -3.53 -14.00 -6.19
C LEU A 45 -3.86 -12.63 -5.60
N LEU A 46 -3.43 -11.53 -6.22
CA LEU A 46 -3.73 -10.18 -5.76
C LEU A 46 -5.19 -9.80 -5.96
N ASP A 47 -5.83 -10.23 -7.06
CA ASP A 47 -7.28 -10.09 -7.26
C ASP A 47 -8.04 -10.84 -6.15
N THR A 48 -7.55 -12.02 -5.77
CA THR A 48 -8.11 -12.80 -4.65
C THR A 48 -7.91 -12.11 -3.31
N ALA A 49 -6.71 -11.56 -3.05
CA ALA A 49 -6.40 -10.83 -1.83
C ALA A 49 -7.23 -9.55 -1.71
N LEU A 50 -7.48 -8.84 -2.82
CA LEU A 50 -8.36 -7.67 -2.85
C LEU A 50 -9.79 -8.04 -2.46
N ALA A 51 -10.29 -9.18 -2.96
CA ALA A 51 -11.61 -9.68 -2.59
C ALA A 51 -11.68 -10.08 -1.09
N GLN A 52 -10.58 -10.60 -0.53
CA GLN A 52 -10.46 -10.94 0.89
C GLN A 52 -10.39 -9.70 1.79
N ALA A 53 -9.70 -8.64 1.34
CA ALA A 53 -9.56 -7.37 2.05
C ALA A 53 -10.92 -6.67 2.30
N GLY A 54 -11.91 -6.94 1.45
CA GLY A 54 -13.27 -6.43 1.63
C GLY A 54 -13.30 -4.90 1.61
N LYS A 55 -13.74 -4.29 2.71
CA LYS A 55 -13.87 -2.83 2.83
C LYS A 55 -12.75 -2.15 3.64
N GLY A 56 -11.83 -2.92 4.24
CA GLY A 56 -10.76 -2.35 5.06
C GLY A 56 -9.76 -1.58 4.21
N SER A 57 -9.50 -0.32 4.56
CA SER A 57 -8.51 0.51 3.84
C SER A 57 -7.10 -0.04 4.04
N TRP A 58 -6.74 -0.42 5.27
CA TRP A 58 -5.44 -1.03 5.60
C TRP A 58 -5.10 -2.21 4.69
N GLU A 59 -5.97 -3.22 4.63
CA GLU A 59 -5.73 -4.43 3.84
C GLU A 59 -5.69 -4.12 2.34
N ARG A 60 -6.58 -3.22 1.88
CA ARG A 60 -6.61 -2.81 0.46
C ARG A 60 -5.37 -2.02 0.06
N ILE A 61 -4.82 -1.18 0.93
CA ILE A 61 -3.55 -0.49 0.69
C ILE A 61 -2.41 -1.51 0.64
N GLY A 62 -2.43 -2.52 1.51
CA GLY A 62 -1.48 -3.64 1.45
C GLY A 62 -1.49 -4.35 0.08
N VAL A 63 -2.68 -4.63 -0.46
CA VAL A 63 -2.82 -5.19 -1.82
C VAL A 63 -2.36 -4.18 -2.88
N GLY A 64 -2.76 -2.92 -2.76
CA GLY A 64 -2.38 -1.83 -3.65
C GLY A 64 -0.85 -1.63 -3.70
N ARG A 65 -0.15 -1.78 -2.57
CA ARG A 65 1.31 -1.74 -2.47
C ARG A 65 1.96 -2.82 -3.33
N VAL A 66 1.50 -4.06 -3.21
CA VAL A 66 2.09 -5.18 -3.97
C VAL A 66 1.75 -5.06 -5.46
N TYR A 67 0.55 -4.58 -5.82
CA TYR A 67 0.25 -4.24 -7.20
C TYR A 67 1.19 -3.16 -7.75
N TYR A 68 1.39 -2.07 -6.99
CA TYR A 68 2.21 -0.94 -7.42
C TYR A 68 3.66 -1.36 -7.66
N LEU A 69 4.30 -1.95 -6.64
CA LEU A 69 5.70 -2.37 -6.71
C LEU A 69 5.93 -3.54 -7.68
N GLY A 70 4.87 -4.29 -7.99
CA GLY A 70 4.88 -5.38 -8.97
C GLY A 70 4.74 -4.92 -10.43
N GLY A 71 4.59 -3.62 -10.69
CA GLY A 71 4.42 -3.04 -12.03
C GLY A 71 2.98 -3.01 -12.54
N PHE A 72 1.99 -3.30 -11.69
CA PHE A 72 0.56 -3.18 -11.96
C PHE A 72 0.04 -1.83 -11.43
N GLU A 73 0.65 -0.75 -11.91
CA GLU A 73 0.38 0.59 -11.40
C GLU A 73 -1.09 0.98 -11.57
N GLU A 74 -1.69 0.67 -12.72
CA GLU A 74 -3.09 1.04 -12.99
C GLU A 74 -4.07 0.38 -12.01
N GLU A 75 -3.88 -0.91 -11.69
CA GLU A 75 -4.66 -1.63 -10.70
C GLU A 75 -4.53 -1.00 -9.31
N SER A 76 -3.30 -0.70 -8.91
CA SER A 76 -3.03 -0.07 -7.62
C SER A 76 -3.62 1.35 -7.53
N GLN A 77 -3.48 2.16 -8.58
CA GLN A 77 -4.06 3.51 -8.64
C GLN A 77 -5.57 3.48 -8.48
N ARG A 78 -6.26 2.57 -9.17
CA ARG A 78 -7.71 2.38 -8.99
C ARG A 78 -8.09 2.04 -7.55
N ILE A 79 -7.24 1.30 -6.81
CA ILE A 79 -7.46 0.99 -5.39
C ILE A 79 -7.26 2.24 -4.53
N PHE A 80 -6.14 2.96 -4.71
CA PHE A 80 -5.82 4.16 -3.95
C PHE A 80 -6.84 5.27 -4.17
N ASP A 81 -7.22 5.54 -5.42
CA ASP A 81 -8.24 6.53 -5.77
C ASP A 81 -9.58 6.20 -5.13
N ALA A 82 -9.99 4.92 -5.14
CA ALA A 82 -11.24 4.50 -4.51
C ALA A 82 -11.24 4.67 -2.99
N ILE A 83 -10.08 4.54 -2.33
CA ILE A 83 -9.93 4.79 -0.89
C ILE A 83 -10.01 6.30 -0.63
N LEU A 84 -9.21 7.09 -1.34
CA LEU A 84 -9.08 8.53 -1.13
C LEU A 84 -10.34 9.32 -1.54
N ALA A 85 -11.15 8.80 -2.47
CA ALA A 85 -12.45 9.37 -2.83
C ALA A 85 -13.55 9.07 -1.78
N GLY A 86 -13.35 8.05 -0.94
CA GLY A 86 -14.27 7.66 0.12
C GLY A 86 -13.95 8.33 1.46
N LYS A 87 -14.67 7.89 2.50
CA LYS A 87 -14.27 8.18 3.89
C LYS A 87 -12.99 7.39 4.18
N HIS A 88 -11.90 8.11 4.39
CA HIS A 88 -10.58 7.58 4.73
C HIS A 88 -10.02 8.30 5.95
N GLU A 89 -9.01 7.69 6.56
CA GLU A 89 -8.25 8.30 7.65
C GLU A 89 -6.98 8.95 7.11
N ASP A 90 -6.40 9.89 7.84
CA ASP A 90 -5.11 10.47 7.44
C ASP A 90 -4.00 9.40 7.43
N SER A 91 -4.15 8.37 8.26
CA SER A 91 -3.29 7.19 8.27
C SER A 91 -3.33 6.42 6.93
N ASP A 92 -4.42 6.50 6.17
CA ASP A 92 -4.49 5.92 4.81
C ASP A 92 -3.70 6.76 3.80
N VAL A 93 -3.79 8.09 3.88
CA VAL A 93 -2.98 9.01 3.05
C VAL A 93 -1.50 8.75 3.29
N TYR A 94 -1.13 8.59 4.56
CA TYR A 94 0.24 8.31 4.97
C TYR A 94 0.77 6.98 4.44
N ARG A 95 0.00 5.90 4.55
CA ARG A 95 0.41 4.58 4.05
C ARG A 95 0.54 4.58 2.53
N ILE A 96 -0.34 5.27 1.80
CA ILE A 96 -0.22 5.42 0.35
C ILE A 96 1.03 6.22 -0.01
N ALA A 97 1.35 7.28 0.73
CA ALA A 97 2.60 8.03 0.55
C ALA A 97 3.84 7.13 0.67
N ARG A 98 3.84 6.23 1.66
CA ARG A 98 4.92 5.25 1.86
C ARG A 98 5.06 4.27 0.69
N VAL A 99 3.96 3.88 0.04
CA VAL A 99 4.05 3.08 -1.19
C VAL A 99 4.76 3.85 -2.31
N TYR A 100 4.40 5.11 -2.54
CA TYR A 100 5.08 5.94 -3.55
C TYR A 100 6.56 6.14 -3.22
N ARG A 101 6.87 6.37 -1.93
CA ARG A 101 8.24 6.45 -1.43
C ARG A 101 9.03 5.18 -1.74
N GLU A 102 8.46 4.01 -1.45
CA GLU A 102 9.10 2.73 -1.71
C GLU A 102 9.31 2.47 -3.20
N ALA A 103 8.41 2.96 -4.05
CA ALA A 103 8.56 2.95 -5.51
C ALA A 103 9.59 3.97 -6.04
N GLY A 104 10.14 4.84 -5.18
CA GLY A 104 11.05 5.92 -5.58
C GLY A 104 10.36 7.14 -6.21
N GLU A 105 9.02 7.19 -6.18
CA GLU A 105 8.21 8.29 -6.70
C GLU A 105 8.04 9.41 -5.66
N TRP A 106 9.17 10.05 -5.36
CA TRP A 106 9.28 11.05 -4.30
C TRP A 106 8.33 12.24 -4.46
N ASP A 107 8.12 12.74 -5.67
CA ASP A 107 7.21 13.88 -5.90
C ASP A 107 5.77 13.58 -5.44
N ARG A 108 5.31 12.34 -5.68
CA ARG A 108 3.97 11.90 -5.25
C ARG A 108 3.92 11.60 -3.77
N ALA A 109 4.99 10.99 -3.25
CA ALA A 109 5.13 10.75 -1.81
C ALA A 109 5.07 12.06 -1.03
N TRP A 110 5.82 13.10 -1.45
CA TRP A 110 5.84 14.40 -0.79
C TRP A 110 4.48 15.08 -0.78
N GLY A 111 3.76 15.10 -1.91
CA GLY A 111 2.42 15.67 -1.94
C GLY A 111 1.44 14.98 -0.98
N MET A 112 1.61 13.68 -0.72
CA MET A 112 0.79 12.93 0.24
C MET A 112 1.28 13.13 1.69
N PHE A 113 2.60 13.15 1.93
CA PHE A 113 3.17 13.42 3.25
C PHE A 113 2.81 14.83 3.73
N ASP A 114 2.87 15.84 2.86
CA ASP A 114 2.48 17.22 3.20
C ASP A 114 1.00 17.29 3.62
N ARG A 115 0.12 16.57 2.92
CA ARG A 115 -1.30 16.45 3.30
C ARG A 115 -1.47 15.78 4.67
N TYR A 116 -0.74 14.70 4.91
CA TYR A 116 -0.77 14.00 6.19
C TYR A 116 -0.31 14.89 7.35
N LEU A 117 0.84 15.57 7.19
CA LEU A 117 1.40 16.49 8.19
C LEU A 117 0.53 17.72 8.44
N ALA A 118 -0.18 18.21 7.42
CA ALA A 118 -1.13 19.31 7.58
C ALA A 118 -2.35 18.91 8.42
N ALA A 119 -2.80 17.66 8.30
CA ALA A 119 -3.91 17.13 9.09
C ALA A 119 -3.47 16.67 10.49
N ASN A 120 -2.19 16.31 10.67
CA ASN A 120 -1.63 15.78 11.90
C ASN A 120 -0.45 16.63 12.39
N PRO A 121 -0.65 17.92 12.72
CA PRO A 121 0.44 18.86 12.98
C PRO A 121 1.22 18.58 14.27
N GLU A 122 0.69 17.76 15.17
CA GLU A 122 1.23 17.43 16.51
C GLU A 122 1.45 15.92 16.69
N GLU A 123 1.39 15.11 15.62
CA GLU A 123 1.65 13.67 15.74
C GLU A 123 3.15 13.41 15.67
N ALA A 124 3.76 13.11 16.82
CA ALA A 124 5.21 13.12 16.98
C ALA A 124 5.91 12.05 16.14
N THR A 125 5.42 10.81 16.13
CA THR A 125 6.06 9.70 15.41
C THR A 125 6.11 9.97 13.91
N GLY A 126 5.01 10.41 13.30
CA GLY A 126 4.88 10.71 11.88
C GLY A 126 5.61 11.98 11.46
N LEU A 127 5.68 13.01 12.32
CA LEU A 127 6.57 14.15 12.09
C LEU A 127 8.03 13.70 11.96
N ALA A 128 8.50 12.87 12.89
CA ALA A 128 9.86 12.34 12.85
C ALA A 128 10.07 11.34 11.70
N GLU A 129 9.07 10.52 11.36
CA GLU A 129 9.19 9.58 10.25
C GLU A 129 9.31 10.31 8.90
N VAL A 130 8.48 11.34 8.67
CA VAL A 130 8.60 12.17 7.46
C VAL A 130 9.90 12.97 7.47
N GLY A 131 10.31 13.50 8.63
CA GLY A 131 11.61 14.16 8.80
C GLY A 131 12.78 13.24 8.45
N ALA A 132 12.71 11.98 8.85
CA ALA A 132 13.70 10.96 8.50
C ALA A 132 13.81 10.77 6.98
N TYR A 133 12.67 10.73 6.27
CA TYR A 133 12.69 10.64 4.81
C TYR A 133 13.33 11.87 4.15
N TYR A 134 13.09 13.09 4.64
CA TYR A 134 13.76 14.29 4.12
C TYR A 134 15.29 14.23 4.32
N LEU A 135 15.74 13.76 5.49
CA LEU A 135 17.18 13.65 5.77
C LEU A 135 17.85 12.63 4.84
N LEU A 136 17.20 11.50 4.59
CA LEU A 136 17.69 10.45 3.69
C LEU A 136 17.74 10.91 2.22
N GLN A 137 16.92 11.89 1.83
CA GLN A 137 16.99 12.56 0.54
C GLN A 137 17.99 13.73 0.50
N GLY A 138 18.68 14.00 1.61
CA GLY A 138 19.70 15.05 1.71
C GLY A 138 19.17 16.43 2.13
N ASP A 139 17.86 16.59 2.35
CA ASP A 139 17.29 17.83 2.88
C ASP A 139 17.33 17.83 4.41
N ARG A 140 18.54 18.04 4.92
CA ARG A 140 18.79 18.13 6.36
C ARG A 140 17.97 19.24 7.02
N ALA A 141 17.81 20.38 6.35
CA ALA A 141 17.13 21.53 6.94
C ALA A 141 15.63 21.26 7.12
N ALA A 142 14.97 20.59 6.16
CA ALA A 142 13.58 20.16 6.32
C ALA A 142 13.44 19.10 7.42
N ALA A 143 14.36 18.14 7.47
CA ALA A 143 14.36 17.10 8.50
C ALA A 143 14.44 17.68 9.91
N GLU A 144 15.42 18.55 10.18
CA GLU A 144 15.61 19.16 11.49
C GLU A 144 14.38 19.95 11.96
N ARG A 145 13.71 20.70 11.05
CA ARG A 145 12.45 21.38 11.38
C ARG A 145 11.33 20.40 11.79
N LEU A 146 11.26 19.23 11.17
CA LEU A 146 10.25 18.23 11.50
C LEU A 146 10.59 17.48 12.79
N PHE A 147 11.87 17.20 13.05
CA PHE A 147 12.33 16.64 14.32
C PHE A 147 12.07 17.60 15.48
N ASP A 148 12.35 18.89 15.31
CA ASP A 148 12.07 19.90 16.34
C ASP A 148 10.57 19.91 16.70
N ARG A 149 9.70 19.96 15.70
CA ARG A 149 8.24 19.88 15.90
C ARG A 149 7.80 18.57 16.54
N SER A 150 8.40 17.45 16.16
CA SER A 150 8.12 16.14 16.75
C SER A 150 8.42 16.12 18.25
N PHE A 151 9.61 16.57 18.64
CA PHE A 151 10.04 16.59 20.04
C PHE A 151 9.40 17.70 20.89
N GLU A 152 8.87 18.74 20.25
CA GLU A 152 7.97 19.72 20.87
C GLU A 152 6.60 19.11 21.19
N ALA A 153 6.07 18.29 20.28
CA ALA A 153 4.77 17.63 20.45
C ALA A 153 4.84 16.53 21.53
N GLU A 154 5.81 15.61 21.43
CA GLU A 154 6.01 14.55 22.41
C GLU A 154 7.49 14.19 22.55
N ARG A 155 8.12 14.62 23.65
CA ARG A 155 9.56 14.44 23.89
C ARG A 155 9.95 12.99 24.22
N ASP A 156 9.06 12.22 24.83
CA ASP A 156 9.33 10.85 25.31
C ASP A 156 8.74 9.78 24.38
N ASP A 157 8.64 10.10 23.08
CA ASP A 157 8.27 9.15 22.05
C ASP A 157 9.51 8.37 21.57
N LEU A 158 9.51 7.07 21.85
CA LEU A 158 10.55 6.12 21.45
C LEU A 158 10.75 6.10 19.93
N TRP A 159 9.66 6.03 19.16
CA TRP A 159 9.71 5.87 17.71
C TRP A 159 10.14 7.14 17.02
N ALA A 160 9.68 8.30 17.50
CA ALA A 160 10.15 9.59 17.01
C ALA A 160 11.67 9.73 17.16
N THR A 161 12.19 9.40 18.34
CA THR A 161 13.64 9.41 18.62
C THR A 161 14.38 8.41 17.74
N LEU A 162 13.83 7.21 17.57
CA LEU A 162 14.42 6.15 16.75
C LEU A 162 14.47 6.51 15.26
N HIS A 163 13.41 7.11 14.71
CA HIS A 163 13.37 7.57 13.31
C HIS A 163 14.42 8.64 13.03
N ALA A 164 14.53 9.65 13.90
CA ALA A 164 15.54 10.68 13.76
C ALA A 164 16.96 10.10 13.82
N ALA A 165 17.24 9.24 14.80
CA ALA A 165 18.54 8.58 14.94
C ALA A 165 18.87 7.68 13.75
N GLY A 166 17.91 6.86 13.31
CA GLY A 166 18.05 5.99 12.14
C GLY A 166 18.40 6.79 10.88
N ALA A 167 17.70 7.90 10.65
CA ALA A 167 17.94 8.74 9.48
C ALA A 167 19.36 9.34 9.44
N TYR A 168 19.91 9.77 10.59
CA TYR A 168 21.31 10.22 10.67
C TYR A 168 22.32 9.09 10.40
N LEU A 169 21.93 7.84 10.60
CA LEU A 169 22.72 6.65 10.29
C LEU A 169 22.44 6.08 8.88
N GLY A 170 21.59 6.74 8.08
CA GLY A 170 21.21 6.25 6.76
C GLY A 170 20.25 5.06 6.78
N VAL A 171 19.60 4.78 7.91
CA VAL A 171 18.63 3.70 8.08
C VAL A 171 17.22 4.28 7.95
N PRO A 172 16.42 3.85 6.95
CA PRO A 172 15.05 4.30 6.82
C PRO A 172 14.18 3.82 7.99
N PRO A 173 13.16 4.59 8.37
CA PRO A 173 12.13 4.15 9.30
C PRO A 173 11.56 2.77 8.98
N GLN A 174 11.18 2.05 10.03
CA GLN A 174 10.53 0.75 9.86
C GLN A 174 9.09 0.96 9.39
N GLU A 175 8.72 0.18 8.38
CA GLU A 175 7.38 0.16 7.79
C GLU A 175 6.37 -0.62 8.63
#